data_AF-A0A4U5V2K6-F1
#
_entry.id   AF-A0A4U5V2K6-F1
#
_cell.length_a   1.000
_cell.length_b   1.000
_cell.length_c   1.000
_cell.angle_alpha   90.00
_cell.angle_beta   90.00
_cell.angle_gamma   90.00
#
_symmetry.space_group_name_H-M   'P 1'
#
loop_
_entity.id
_entity.type
_entity.pdbx_description
1 polymer ?
#
loop_
_entity_poly.entity_id
_entity_poly.type
_entity_poly.pdbx_seq_one_letter_code
_entity_poly.pdbx_strand_id
1 'polypeptide(L)'
;MSSSFSCFIVIPERGQLWTGCADSGELCLWHTNNHRHPSKRISLPGSSGVTCMLRVKDQLWVGCRGRAGVGGQCDGQLRSQVMVMDPESHTVAKELQAHSDSIQTLCSAEDRYVLSGSARRDGKIAIWKVE
;
A
#
# COMPACT_ATOMS: atom_id res chain seq x y z
N MET A 1 14.23 11.63 -11.13
CA MET A 1 13.30 10.84 -11.97
C MET A 1 11.89 11.11 -11.46
N SER A 2 10.96 11.45 -12.35
CA SER A 2 9.56 11.70 -11.97
C SER A 2 8.89 10.37 -11.67
N SER A 3 8.51 10.12 -10.42
CA SER A 3 7.74 8.94 -10.05
C SER A 3 6.29 9.10 -10.53
N SER A 4 5.74 8.05 -11.14
CA SER A 4 4.33 8.05 -11.55
C SER A 4 3.48 7.66 -10.35
N PHE A 5 2.41 8.39 -10.06
CA PHE A 5 1.45 7.98 -9.03
C PHE A 5 0.47 6.96 -9.60
N SER A 6 0.18 5.89 -8.85
CA SER A 6 -0.78 4.84 -9.23
C SER A 6 -2.15 5.00 -8.58
N CYS A 7 -2.19 5.54 -7.36
CA CYS A 7 -3.40 5.69 -6.57
C CYS A 7 -3.24 6.79 -5.53
N PHE A 8 -4.36 7.24 -4.96
CA PHE A 8 -4.36 8.23 -3.89
C PHE A 8 -5.52 8.02 -2.92
N ILE A 9 -5.37 8.56 -1.71
CA ILE A 9 -6.42 8.65 -0.68
C ILE A 9 -6.38 10.04 -0.06
N VAL A 10 -7.56 10.65 0.13
CA VAL A 10 -7.71 11.91 0.87
C VAL A 10 -8.26 11.59 2.25
N ILE A 11 -7.69 12.21 3.28
CA ILE A 11 -8.17 12.18 4.67
C ILE A 11 -8.47 13.64 5.07
N PRO A 12 -9.66 14.17 4.72
CA PRO A 12 -9.99 15.59 4.87
C PRO A 12 -9.88 16.09 6.31
N GLU A 13 -10.32 15.30 7.29
CA GLU A 13 -10.30 15.65 8.70
C GLU A 13 -8.87 15.82 9.26
N ARG A 14 -7.86 15.27 8.58
CA ARG A 14 -6.44 15.47 8.91
C ARG A 14 -5.75 16.44 7.96
N GLY A 15 -6.46 16.94 6.93
CA GLY A 15 -5.87 17.77 5.87
C GLY A 15 -4.76 17.05 5.11
N GLN A 16 -4.89 15.73 4.93
CA GLN A 16 -3.86 14.89 4.30
C GLN A 16 -4.32 14.36 2.94
N LEU A 17 -3.38 14.34 1.98
CA LEU A 17 -3.49 13.60 0.73
C LEU A 17 -2.32 12.62 0.65
N TRP A 18 -2.61 11.35 0.46
CA TRP A 18 -1.64 10.29 0.31
C TRP A 18 -1.63 9.81 -1.13
N THR A 19 -0.45 9.66 -1.72
CA THR A 19 -0.28 9.14 -3.07
C THR A 19 0.71 7.98 -3.08
N GLY A 20 0.37 6.88 -3.75
CA GLY A 20 1.27 5.74 -3.95
C GLY A 20 2.08 5.88 -5.22
N CYS A 21 3.39 5.64 -5.15
CA CYS A 21 4.27 5.62 -6.31
C CYS A 21 4.20 4.25 -7.02
N ALA A 22 3.97 4.25 -8.33
CA ALA A 22 3.83 3.03 -9.13
C ALA A 22 5.17 2.31 -9.37
N ASP A 23 6.25 3.08 -9.37
CA ASP A 23 7.61 2.73 -9.77
C ASP A 23 8.61 2.75 -8.60
N SER A 24 8.17 3.15 -7.41
CA SER A 24 8.94 3.02 -6.17
C SER A 24 8.07 2.48 -5.04
N GLY A 25 8.68 1.74 -4.12
CA GLY A 25 8.02 1.31 -2.89
C GLY A 25 7.87 2.46 -1.91
N GLU A 26 7.24 3.56 -2.32
CA GLU A 26 7.09 4.77 -1.51
C GLU A 26 5.66 5.31 -1.54
N LEU A 27 5.29 5.96 -0.45
CA LEU A 27 4.13 6.85 -0.36
C LEU A 27 4.62 8.28 -0.27
N CYS A 28 3.90 9.20 -0.91
CA CYS A 28 4.05 10.62 -0.66
C CYS A 28 2.84 11.13 0.12
N LEU A 29 3.11 11.82 1.22
CA LEU A 29 2.13 12.56 1.99
C LEU A 29 2.19 14.03 1.57
N TRP A 30 1.02 14.62 1.42
CA TRP A 30 0.81 16.02 1.07
C TRP A 30 -0.17 16.64 2.05
N HIS A 31 -0.09 17.96 2.23
CA HIS A 31 -1.14 18.71 2.92
C HIS A 31 -2.13 19.26 1.91
N THR A 32 -3.44 19.18 2.21
CA THR A 32 -4.51 19.64 1.32
C THR A 32 -4.54 21.16 1.12
N ASN A 33 -3.80 21.91 1.93
CA ASN A 33 -3.64 23.35 1.82
C ASN A 33 -2.33 23.77 1.11
N ASN A 34 -1.43 22.83 0.81
CA ASN A 34 -0.16 23.10 0.14
C ASN A 34 0.26 21.95 -0.77
N HIS A 35 0.05 22.15 -2.07
CA HIS A 35 0.30 21.13 -3.11
C HIS A 35 1.60 21.33 -3.87
N ARG A 36 2.50 22.24 -3.43
CA ARG A 36 3.74 22.52 -4.19
C ARG A 36 4.73 21.37 -4.15
N HIS A 37 4.89 20.74 -2.98
CA HIS A 37 5.81 19.62 -2.75
C HIS A 37 5.23 18.66 -1.72
N PRO A 38 5.58 17.36 -1.77
CA PRO A 38 5.15 16.41 -0.76
C PRO A 38 5.78 16.80 0.58
N SER A 39 4.98 16.79 1.65
CA SER A 39 5.46 17.07 2.99
C SER A 39 6.34 15.95 3.55
N LYS A 40 6.05 14.70 3.15
CA LYS A 40 6.83 13.52 3.55
C LYS A 40 6.85 12.47 2.44
N ARG A 41 7.99 11.79 2.29
CA ARG A 41 8.10 10.54 1.52
C ARG A 41 8.36 9.40 2.50
N ILE A 42 7.62 8.31 2.37
CA ILE A 42 7.65 7.19 3.31
C ILE A 42 7.98 5.94 2.51
N SER A 43 9.13 5.32 2.81
CA SER A 43 9.56 4.08 2.18
C SER A 43 8.82 2.89 2.79
N LEU A 44 8.29 2.04 1.92
CA LEU A 44 7.64 0.79 2.26
C LEU A 44 8.65 -0.36 2.11
N PRO A 45 8.99 -1.08 3.20
CA PRO A 45 9.92 -2.21 3.16
C PRO A 45 9.50 -3.25 2.12
N GLY A 46 10.46 -3.87 1.44
CA GLY A 46 10.19 -4.99 0.50
C GLY A 46 9.39 -4.64 -0.77
N SER A 47 8.87 -3.41 -0.90
CA SER A 47 8.02 -2.99 -2.01
C SER A 47 8.84 -2.43 -3.20
N SER A 48 8.42 -2.78 -4.41
CA SER A 48 8.91 -2.17 -5.66
C SER A 48 7.96 -1.12 -6.22
N GLY A 49 6.74 -1.03 -5.71
CA GLY A 49 5.69 -0.16 -6.26
C GLY A 49 4.38 -0.33 -5.50
N VAL A 50 3.64 0.76 -5.37
CA VAL A 50 2.28 0.78 -4.83
C VAL A 50 1.29 0.58 -5.96
N THR A 51 0.25 -0.22 -5.72
CA THR A 51 -0.75 -0.60 -6.73
C THR A 51 -2.15 -0.08 -6.41
N CYS A 52 -2.50 -0.05 -5.14
CA CYS A 52 -3.81 0.38 -4.67
C CYS A 52 -3.73 0.80 -3.20
N MET A 53 -4.69 1.60 -2.78
CA MET A 53 -4.81 2.10 -1.42
C MET A 53 -6.28 2.09 -1.01
N LEU A 54 -6.55 1.84 0.26
CA LEU A 54 -7.88 1.83 0.83
C LEU A 54 -7.80 2.36 2.27
N ARG A 55 -8.67 3.29 2.62
CA ARG A 55 -8.85 3.67 4.02
C ARG A 55 -9.94 2.81 4.64
N VAL A 56 -9.67 2.25 5.81
CA VAL A 56 -10.66 1.52 6.62
C VAL A 56 -10.50 1.96 8.07
N LYS A 57 -11.58 2.50 8.66
CA LYS A 57 -11.50 3.21 9.94
C LYS A 57 -10.39 4.28 9.92
N ASP A 58 -9.51 4.24 10.91
CA ASP A 58 -8.36 5.13 11.06
C ASP A 58 -7.06 4.53 10.48
N GLN A 59 -7.15 3.46 9.69
CA GLN A 59 -5.99 2.82 9.07
C GLN A 59 -5.97 3.05 7.56
N LEU A 60 -4.77 3.18 7.02
CA LEU A 60 -4.54 3.24 5.58
C LEU A 60 -3.89 1.94 5.10
N TRP A 61 -4.62 1.17 4.31
CA TRP A 61 -4.19 -0.10 3.75
C TRP A 61 -3.62 0.12 2.36
N VAL A 62 -2.46 -0.48 2.08
CA VAL A 62 -1.68 -0.23 0.86
C VAL A 62 -1.25 -1.54 0.23
N GLY A 63 -1.72 -1.80 -0.99
CA GLY A 63 -1.33 -2.96 -1.77
C GLY A 63 -0.02 -2.68 -2.52
N CYS A 64 0.99 -3.51 -2.30
CA CYS A 64 2.32 -3.34 -2.88
C CYS A 64 2.68 -4.45 -3.87
N ARG A 65 3.58 -4.16 -4.81
CA ARG A 65 4.30 -5.16 -5.60
C ARG A 65 5.54 -5.60 -4.83
N GLY A 66 5.83 -6.89 -4.82
CA GLY A 66 7.09 -7.40 -4.27
C GLY A 66 8.29 -6.93 -5.07
N ARG A 67 9.45 -6.77 -4.43
CA ARG A 67 10.74 -6.66 -5.13
C ARG A 67 11.24 -8.04 -5.56
N ALA A 68 11.72 -8.16 -6.79
CA ALA A 68 12.59 -9.27 -7.16
C ALA A 68 13.95 -9.06 -6.50
N GLY A 69 14.42 -10.01 -5.69
CA GLY A 69 15.85 -10.11 -5.33
C GLY A 69 16.32 -9.53 -4.00
N VAL A 70 15.49 -9.43 -2.95
CA VAL A 70 15.99 -9.19 -1.58
C VAL A 70 15.66 -10.40 -0.69
N GLY A 71 16.69 -11.20 -0.42
CA GLY A 71 16.62 -12.44 0.36
C GLY A 71 16.81 -13.66 -0.52
N GLY A 72 17.85 -14.45 -0.23
CA GLY A 72 18.37 -15.53 -1.07
C GLY A 72 17.37 -16.59 -1.51
N GLN A 73 17.82 -17.41 -2.46
CA GLN A 73 17.13 -18.52 -3.12
C GLN A 73 16.06 -19.21 -2.27
N CYS A 74 14.85 -18.67 -2.31
CA CYS A 74 13.63 -19.35 -1.93
C CYS A 74 12.64 -19.13 -3.10
N ASP A 75 12.78 -20.00 -4.11
CA ASP A 75 11.76 -20.30 -5.13
C ASP A 75 11.38 -19.24 -6.18
N GLY A 76 12.11 -18.12 -6.31
CA GLY A 76 11.94 -17.19 -7.43
C GLY A 76 10.57 -16.49 -7.53
N GLN A 77 9.75 -16.56 -6.47
CA GLN A 77 8.38 -16.05 -6.46
C GLN A 77 8.31 -14.67 -5.81
N LEU A 78 7.84 -13.68 -6.56
CA LEU A 78 7.57 -12.33 -6.08
C LEU A 78 6.48 -12.38 -5.00
N ARG A 79 6.83 -12.12 -3.74
CA ARG A 79 5.83 -12.02 -2.65
C ARG A 79 5.37 -10.58 -2.52
N SER A 80 4.08 -10.35 -2.70
CA SER A 80 3.47 -9.04 -2.47
C SER A 80 2.93 -8.93 -1.05
N GLN A 81 2.93 -7.70 -0.56
CA GLN A 81 2.53 -7.37 0.81
C GLN A 81 1.42 -6.32 0.80
N VAL A 82 0.51 -6.46 1.76
CA VAL A 82 -0.39 -5.38 2.15
C VAL A 82 0.25 -4.68 3.36
N MET A 83 0.51 -3.39 3.24
CA MET A 83 1.02 -2.57 4.33
C MET A 83 -0.14 -1.85 5.01
N VAL A 84 -0.21 -1.92 6.34
CA VAL A 84 -1.17 -1.15 7.13
C VAL A 84 -0.42 0.01 7.75
N MET A 85 -0.81 1.23 7.36
CA MET A 85 -0.22 2.48 7.80
C MET A 85 -1.09 3.12 8.87
N ASP A 86 -0.44 3.73 9.86
CA ASP A 86 -1.07 4.67 10.78
C ASP A 86 -0.98 6.10 10.21
N PRO A 87 -2.10 6.75 9.84
CA PRO A 87 -2.12 8.12 9.32
C PRO A 87 -1.75 9.21 10.34
N GLU A 88 -1.65 8.88 11.62
CA GLU A 88 -1.25 9.81 12.67
C GLU A 88 0.27 9.84 12.85
N SER A 89 0.89 8.68 13.12
CA SER A 89 2.35 8.57 13.25
C SER A 89 3.08 8.54 11.90
N HIS A 90 2.36 8.32 10.79
CA HIS A 90 2.90 8.11 9.45
C HIS A 90 3.91 6.95 9.39
N THR A 91 3.64 5.88 10.11
CA THR A 91 4.48 4.68 10.18
C THR A 91 3.74 3.42 9.72
N VAL A 92 4.50 2.39 9.35
CA VAL A 92 3.97 1.07 9.03
C VAL A 92 3.62 0.36 10.34
N ALA A 93 2.33 0.11 10.56
CA ALA A 93 1.84 -0.60 11.73
C ALA A 93 1.92 -2.13 11.54
N LYS A 94 1.63 -2.63 10.33
CA LYS A 94 1.67 -4.07 10.00
C LYS A 94 2.15 -4.32 8.58
N GLU A 95 2.92 -5.39 8.39
CA GLU A 95 3.29 -5.95 7.10
C GLU A 95 2.60 -7.30 6.92
N LEU A 96 1.67 -7.39 5.97
CA LEU A 96 0.84 -8.58 5.78
C LEU A 96 1.24 -9.25 4.47
N GLN A 97 1.90 -10.40 4.55
CA GLN A 97 2.25 -11.18 3.36
C GLN A 97 0.97 -11.82 2.80
N ALA A 98 0.53 -11.35 1.63
CA ALA A 98 -0.81 -11.65 1.13
C ALA A 98 -0.79 -12.63 -0.04
N HIS A 99 0.04 -12.35 -1.05
CA HIS A 99 -0.04 -13.03 -2.35
C HIS A 99 1.35 -13.32 -2.92
N SER A 100 1.39 -14.28 -3.83
CA SER A 100 2.58 -14.69 -4.59
C SER A 100 2.66 -14.04 -5.99
N ASP A 101 1.77 -13.09 -6.25
CA ASP A 101 1.73 -12.21 -7.42
C ASP A 101 1.35 -10.78 -6.97
N SER A 102 1.44 -9.80 -7.87
CA SER A 102 1.09 -8.40 -7.59
C SER A 102 -0.33 -8.28 -7.04
N ILE A 103 -0.49 -7.58 -5.92
CA ILE A 103 -1.81 -7.10 -5.50
C ILE A 103 -2.33 -6.16 -6.58
N GLN A 104 -3.63 -6.25 -6.86
CA GLN A 104 -4.31 -5.42 -7.86
C GLN A 104 -5.38 -4.54 -7.22
N THR A 105 -5.98 -4.99 -6.12
CA THR A 105 -7.12 -4.29 -5.51
C THR A 105 -7.24 -4.58 -4.02
N LEU A 106 -7.85 -3.62 -3.32
CA LEU A 106 -8.27 -3.70 -1.92
C LEU A 106 -9.75 -3.30 -1.83
N CYS A 107 -10.51 -3.99 -1.00
CA CYS A 107 -11.93 -3.72 -0.73
C CYS A 107 -12.22 -3.82 0.77
N SER A 108 -13.15 -3.02 1.28
CA SER A 108 -13.66 -3.11 2.65
C SER A 108 -15.03 -3.81 2.64
N ALA A 109 -15.25 -4.70 3.60
CA ALA A 109 -16.58 -5.23 3.92
C ALA A 109 -16.99 -4.72 5.31
N GLU A 110 -17.89 -3.73 5.30
CA GLU A 110 -18.46 -3.08 6.49
C GLU A 110 -17.42 -2.60 7.51
N ASP A 111 -16.22 -2.24 7.06
CA ASP A 111 -15.07 -1.88 7.90
C ASP A 111 -14.64 -2.95 8.93
N ARG A 112 -15.18 -4.16 8.80
CA ARG A 112 -14.84 -5.32 9.62
C ARG A 112 -13.78 -6.19 8.96
N TYR A 113 -13.76 -6.19 7.64
CA TYR A 113 -12.79 -6.95 6.87
C TYR A 113 -12.21 -6.14 5.73
N VAL A 114 -10.94 -6.40 5.41
CA VAL A 114 -10.31 -5.98 4.17
C VAL A 114 -10.09 -7.21 3.30
N LEU A 115 -10.42 -7.10 2.02
CA LEU A 115 -10.13 -8.12 1.01
C LEU A 115 -9.01 -7.62 0.10
N SER A 116 -8.00 -8.44 -0.16
CA SER A 116 -6.96 -8.14 -1.16
C SER A 116 -7.01 -9.14 -2.31
N GLY A 117 -7.07 -8.65 -3.55
CA GLY A 117 -7.08 -9.46 -4.76
C GLY A 117 -5.74 -9.42 -5.48
N SER A 118 -5.23 -10.58 -5.90
CA SER A 118 -4.00 -10.70 -6.68
C SER A 118 -4.22 -10.76 -8.19
N ALA A 119 -3.14 -10.51 -8.92
CA ALA A 119 -3.06 -10.76 -10.35
C ALA A 119 -3.10 -12.26 -10.68
N ARG A 120 -3.20 -12.55 -11.98
CA ARG A 120 -3.55 -13.85 -12.53
C ARG A 120 -2.68 -15.02 -12.05
N ARG A 121 -1.39 -14.83 -11.73
CA ARG A 121 -0.51 -15.96 -11.39
C ARG A 121 -0.86 -16.55 -10.03
N ASP A 122 -1.31 -15.73 -9.09
CA ASP A 122 -1.81 -16.20 -7.81
C ASP A 122 -3.33 -16.38 -7.84
N GLY A 123 -4.07 -15.41 -8.39
CA GLY A 123 -5.50 -15.52 -8.69
C GLY A 123 -6.39 -15.71 -7.46
N LYS A 124 -5.89 -15.34 -6.27
CA LYS A 124 -6.56 -15.54 -4.98
C LYS A 124 -7.05 -14.24 -4.39
N ILE A 125 -7.97 -14.38 -3.43
CA ILE A 125 -8.41 -13.30 -2.55
C ILE A 125 -8.01 -13.68 -1.13
N ALA A 126 -7.34 -12.77 -0.42
CA ALA A 126 -7.07 -12.89 1.01
C ALA A 126 -8.04 -11.99 1.78
N ILE A 127 -8.49 -12.46 2.96
CA ILE A 127 -9.44 -11.75 3.81
C ILE A 127 -8.75 -11.46 5.14
N TRP A 128 -8.74 -10.20 5.55
CA TRP A 128 -8.11 -9.69 6.75
C TRP A 128 -9.18 -9.16 7.68
N LYS A 129 -9.16 -9.59 8.95
CA LYS A 129 -9.99 -8.96 9.98
C LYS A 129 -9.40 -7.60 10.35
N VAL A 130 -10.24 -6.58 10.38
CA VAL A 130 -9.88 -5.23 10.82
C VAL A 130 -10.10 -5.15 12.32
N GLU A 131 -9.05 -4.79 13.05
CA GLU A 131 -9.11 -4.51 14.50
C GLU A 131 -9.71 -3.13 14.75
#